data_AF-A0A9P8NN74-F1
#
_entry.id   AF-A0A9P8NN74-F1
#
_cell.length_a   1.000
_cell.length_b   1.000
_cell.length_c   1.000
_cell.angle_alpha   90.00
_cell.angle_beta   90.00
_cell.angle_gamma   90.00
#
_symmetry.space_group_name_H-M   'P 1'
#
loop_
_entity.id
_entity.type
_entity.pdbx_description
1 polymer ?
#
loop_
_entity_poly.entity_id
_entity_poly.type
_entity_poly.pdbx_seq_one_letter_code
_entity_poly.pdbx_strand_id
1 'polypeptide(L)'
;MASAEIQTLLRFLSQDAKLPLASAMGKVMDLQKANLVSVEQLSKAEFKSLQEIFKDDKVAKQVLNAAKRVSKKRQAPTGNSDSPQKKARGPARIDATPYETELALSLPISSASEDELSRIILLTNRAPLVLAFAVCVLKYTMPEQPISSRLSLAQAVVSANSRSKAISLGIETGKTAEQEGWGEGHPVIKVLGREIKVLKRWGYNPQEGKPTEEPSPEQAVGNAAALSADILGKEGSDGSETSPPLWGVDLEALRSAQGSGPSPATKGSTSLPIFTPNSAKSYLYRSFTEAATETTETDIGSSKTKRRSAKQLEVEKETCLGFLLQAVDLVCQSWASTLSKEELDRRAWAWYLRVRPDVRSNAQALATLHPHEGPQKLFPIGWESTIQTSKCLNMDSRCQAKRAAEAGVILPSYR
;
A
#
# COMPACT_ATOMS: atom_id res chain seq x y z
N MET A 1 4.12 50.87 27.68
CA MET A 1 3.70 49.63 26.99
C MET A 1 4.93 48.80 26.71
N ALA A 2 4.95 47.53 27.09
CA ALA A 2 6.16 46.71 27.05
C ALA A 2 6.50 46.33 25.61
N SER A 3 7.71 46.66 25.14
CA SER A 3 8.27 46.24 23.84
C SER A 3 8.06 44.74 23.56
N ALA A 4 8.05 43.93 24.62
CA ALA A 4 7.81 42.48 24.59
C ALA A 4 6.43 42.07 24.02
N GLU A 5 5.37 42.85 24.26
CA GLU A 5 4.01 42.53 23.78
C GLU A 5 3.90 42.71 22.26
N ILE A 6 4.52 43.78 21.75
CA ILE A 6 4.60 44.09 20.32
C ILE A 6 5.40 43.01 19.59
N GLN A 7 6.53 42.59 20.14
CA GLN A 7 7.34 41.50 19.59
C GLN A 7 6.58 40.16 19.59
N THR A 8 5.81 39.89 20.65
CA THR A 8 4.99 38.67 20.74
C THR A 8 3.88 38.66 19.69
N LEU A 9 3.23 39.79 19.47
CA LEU A 9 2.18 39.94 18.45
C LEU A 9 2.74 39.85 17.02
N LEU A 10 3.89 40.50 16.75
CA LEU A 10 4.60 40.38 15.47
C LEU A 10 5.03 38.95 15.18
N ARG A 11 5.54 38.24 16.19
CA ARG A 11 5.91 36.83 16.07
C ARG A 11 4.70 35.96 15.74
N PHE A 12 3.57 36.19 16.41
CA PHE A 12 2.32 35.47 16.13
C PHE A 12 1.82 35.71 14.70
N LEU A 13 1.76 36.97 14.25
CA LEU A 13 1.28 37.30 12.90
C LEU A 13 2.18 36.71 11.80
N SER A 14 3.49 36.66 12.03
CA SER A 14 4.46 36.16 11.04
C SER A 14 4.60 34.63 11.06
N GLN A 15 4.66 34.01 12.24
CA GLN A 15 4.92 32.56 12.38
C GLN A 15 3.63 31.73 12.39
N ASP A 16 2.64 32.12 13.20
CA ASP A 16 1.43 31.32 13.41
C ASP A 16 0.35 31.65 12.37
N ALA A 17 0.18 32.94 12.06
CA ALA A 17 -0.74 33.40 11.02
C ALA A 17 -0.09 33.53 9.63
N LYS A 18 1.21 33.26 9.49
CA LYS A 18 1.96 33.21 8.20
C LYS A 18 1.79 34.44 7.30
N LEU A 19 1.71 35.63 7.88
CA LEU A 19 1.67 36.88 7.12
C LEU A 19 3.09 37.36 6.77
N PRO A 20 3.31 37.94 5.59
CA PRO A 20 4.58 38.60 5.26
C PRO A 20 4.91 39.67 6.31
N LEU A 21 6.15 39.72 6.78
CA LEU A 21 6.58 40.58 7.89
C LEU A 21 6.25 42.06 7.67
N ALA A 22 6.41 42.56 6.44
CA ALA A 22 6.05 43.93 6.08
C ALA A 22 4.56 44.23 6.28
N SER A 23 3.68 43.28 5.92
CA SER A 23 2.24 43.39 6.14
C SER A 23 1.88 43.24 7.62
N ALA A 24 2.60 42.41 8.38
CA ALA A 24 2.38 42.25 9.81
C ALA A 24 2.73 43.54 10.57
N MET A 25 3.87 44.18 10.26
CA MET A 25 4.29 45.44 10.87
C MET A 25 3.28 46.58 10.63
N GLY A 26 2.74 46.68 9.42
CA GLY A 26 1.72 47.68 9.09
C GLY A 26 0.40 47.50 9.85
N LYS A 27 0.05 46.27 10.22
CA LYS A 27 -1.23 45.94 10.88
C LYS A 27 -1.17 45.90 12.40
N VAL A 28 0.01 45.78 12.99
CA VAL A 28 0.20 45.77 14.45
C VAL A 28 -0.25 47.08 15.09
N MET A 29 0.00 48.22 14.43
CA MET A 29 -0.45 49.53 14.93
C MET A 29 -1.98 49.66 14.91
N ASP A 30 -2.63 49.09 13.90
CA ASP A 30 -4.10 49.13 13.78
C ASP A 30 -4.77 48.17 14.79
N LEU A 31 -4.18 47.00 15.03
CA LEU A 31 -4.60 46.08 16.08
C LEU A 31 -4.43 46.66 17.48
N GLN A 32 -3.38 47.45 17.70
CA GLN A 32 -3.19 48.20 18.95
C GLN A 32 -4.27 49.26 19.16
N LYS A 33 -4.62 50.02 18.12
CA LYS A 33 -5.71 51.00 18.17
C LYS A 33 -7.06 50.34 18.47
N ALA A 34 -7.27 49.12 18.00
CA ALA A 34 -8.47 48.32 18.29
C ALA A 34 -8.42 47.59 19.64
N ASN A 35 -7.39 47.81 20.47
CA ASN A 35 -7.19 47.17 21.78
C ASN A 35 -7.07 45.63 21.72
N LEU A 36 -6.61 45.10 20.58
CA LEU A 36 -6.38 43.67 20.32
C LEU A 36 -4.89 43.34 20.45
N VAL A 37 -4.36 43.53 21.65
CA VAL A 37 -2.91 43.47 21.93
C VAL A 37 -2.41 42.07 22.29
N SER A 38 -3.31 41.14 22.66
CA SER A 38 -2.97 39.75 22.99
C SER A 38 -3.61 38.72 22.07
N VAL A 39 -2.95 37.56 21.93
CA VAL A 39 -3.46 36.42 21.14
C VAL A 39 -4.80 35.90 21.68
N GLU A 40 -5.04 36.07 22.98
CA GLU A 40 -6.30 35.70 23.64
C GLU A 40 -7.43 36.64 23.27
N GLN A 41 -7.17 37.95 23.24
CA GLN A 41 -8.13 38.95 22.75
C GLN A 41 -8.45 38.73 21.27
N LEU A 42 -7.45 38.42 20.44
CA LEU A 42 -7.64 38.08 19.02
C LEU A 42 -8.49 36.83 18.80
N SER A 43 -8.40 35.83 19.69
CA SER A 43 -9.21 34.61 19.59
C SER A 43 -10.69 34.81 19.94
N LYS A 44 -10.98 35.86 20.73
CA LYS A 44 -12.33 36.25 21.18
C LYS A 44 -12.91 37.41 20.37
N ALA A 45 -12.13 38.05 19.51
CA ALA A 45 -12.55 39.16 18.68
C ALA A 45 -13.61 38.73 17.65
N GLU A 46 -14.54 39.64 17.34
CA GLU A 46 -15.51 39.43 16.28
C GLU A 46 -14.86 39.48 14.90
N PHE A 47 -15.33 38.62 14.00
CA PHE A 47 -14.79 38.53 12.63
C PHE A 47 -14.90 39.86 11.87
N LYS A 48 -15.99 40.63 12.09
CA LYS A 48 -16.22 41.93 11.45
C LYS A 48 -15.16 42.97 11.84
N SER A 49 -14.77 43.02 13.12
CA SER A 49 -13.72 43.93 13.59
C SER A 49 -12.36 43.60 12.98
N LEU A 50 -12.04 42.31 12.79
CA LEU A 50 -10.81 41.89 12.11
C LEU A 50 -10.86 42.16 10.60
N GLN A 51 -12.04 42.05 9.99
CA GLN A 51 -12.25 42.34 8.57
C GLN A 51 -12.00 43.83 8.26
N GLU A 52 -12.45 44.74 9.13
CA GLU A 52 -12.20 46.18 8.99
C GLU A 52 -10.71 46.55 9.09
N ILE A 53 -9.95 45.84 9.94
CA ILE A 53 -8.52 46.08 10.17
C ILE A 53 -7.67 45.52 9.02
N PHE A 54 -7.95 44.28 8.60
CA PHE A 54 -7.15 43.62 7.58
C PHE A 54 -7.58 43.97 6.15
N LYS A 55 -8.82 44.42 5.95
CA LYS A 55 -9.43 44.73 4.64
C LYS A 55 -9.35 43.56 3.63
N ASP A 56 -9.10 42.35 4.13
CA ASP A 56 -9.02 41.10 3.37
C ASP A 56 -9.64 39.98 4.23
N ASP A 57 -10.74 39.42 3.72
CA ASP A 57 -11.50 38.34 4.35
C ASP A 57 -10.68 37.07 4.58
N LYS A 58 -9.75 36.75 3.67
CA LYS A 58 -8.93 35.53 3.77
C LYS A 58 -7.91 35.69 4.88
N VAL A 59 -7.26 36.86 4.95
CA VAL A 59 -6.29 37.19 6.00
C VAL A 59 -6.97 37.29 7.37
N ALA A 60 -8.13 37.93 7.47
CA ALA A 60 -8.89 38.02 8.71
C ALA A 60 -9.29 36.62 9.24
N LYS A 61 -9.75 35.71 8.36
CA LYS A 61 -10.05 34.31 8.73
C LYS A 61 -8.81 33.55 9.17
N GLN A 62 -7.69 33.74 8.47
CA GLN A 62 -6.42 33.09 8.77
C GLN A 62 -5.89 33.50 10.14
N VAL A 63 -5.93 34.79 10.48
CA VAL A 63 -5.51 35.33 11.77
C VAL A 63 -6.41 34.84 12.90
N LEU A 64 -7.74 34.87 12.73
CA LEU A 64 -8.69 34.40 13.74
C LEU A 64 -8.54 32.90 14.03
N ASN A 65 -8.35 32.08 12.98
CA ASN A 65 -8.14 30.64 13.13
C ASN A 65 -6.78 30.31 13.77
N ALA A 66 -5.74 31.07 13.42
CA ALA A 66 -4.43 30.95 14.07
C ALA A 66 -4.52 31.32 15.57
N ALA A 67 -5.24 32.39 15.91
CA ALA A 67 -5.40 32.84 17.29
C ALA A 67 -6.14 31.81 18.15
N LYS A 68 -7.22 31.22 17.62
CA LYS A 68 -7.97 30.13 18.28
C LYS A 68 -7.14 28.86 18.47
N ARG A 69 -6.22 28.55 17.55
CA ARG A 69 -5.31 27.39 17.67
C ARG A 69 -4.27 27.60 18.76
N VAL A 70 -3.71 28.80 18.86
CA VAL A 70 -2.67 29.13 19.85
C VAL A 70 -3.27 29.31 21.24
N SER A 71 -4.46 29.95 21.36
CA SER A 71 -5.13 30.12 22.65
C SER A 71 -5.54 28.79 23.29
N LYS A 72 -5.99 27.81 22.48
CA LYS A 72 -6.33 26.46 22.95
C LYS A 72 -5.12 25.68 23.48
N LYS A 73 -3.90 26.03 23.05
CA LYS A 73 -2.64 25.39 23.48
C LYS A 73 -2.13 25.92 24.82
N ARG A 74 -2.61 27.08 25.30
CA ARG A 74 -2.16 27.74 26.54
C ARG A 74 -3.01 27.47 27.79
N GLN A 75 -4.15 26.78 27.68
CA GLN A 75 -4.98 26.38 28.83
C GLN A 75 -4.59 25.02 29.45
N ALA A 76 -3.57 24.34 28.91
CA ALA A 76 -3.03 23.14 29.52
C ALA A 76 -1.85 23.52 30.46
N PRO A 77 -1.75 22.94 31.67
CA PRO A 77 -0.64 23.23 32.57
C PRO A 77 0.67 22.81 31.91
N THR A 78 1.71 23.61 32.18
CA THR A 78 3.08 23.48 31.67
C THR A 78 3.65 22.09 31.92
N GLY A 79 3.58 21.25 30.91
CA GLY A 79 4.43 20.09 30.72
C GLY A 79 4.93 20.12 29.29
N ASN A 80 6.25 19.99 29.11
CA ASN A 80 6.89 19.87 27.80
C ASN A 80 6.13 18.84 26.95
N SER A 81 5.28 19.33 26.04
CA SER A 81 4.65 18.50 25.02
C SER A 81 5.00 19.10 23.68
N ASP A 82 5.91 18.40 23.01
CA ASP A 82 6.10 18.51 21.59
C ASP A 82 4.74 18.52 20.89
N SER A 83 4.62 19.43 19.93
CA SER A 83 3.52 19.43 18.99
C SER A 83 3.39 18.02 18.38
N PRO A 84 2.18 17.53 18.03
CA PRO A 84 2.05 16.26 17.33
C PRO A 84 2.65 16.44 15.94
N GLN A 85 3.95 16.21 15.84
CA GLN A 85 4.58 15.86 14.60
C GLN A 85 3.80 14.64 14.10
N LYS A 86 3.27 14.77 12.88
CA LYS A 86 2.91 13.63 12.04
C LYS A 86 4.02 12.60 12.30
N LYS A 87 3.70 11.48 12.94
CA LYS A 87 4.68 10.40 13.15
C LYS A 87 5.14 10.00 11.75
N ALA A 88 6.27 10.56 11.32
CA ALA A 88 7.13 9.86 10.40
C ALA A 88 7.34 8.50 11.06
N ARG A 89 6.94 7.43 10.38
CA ARG A 89 7.34 6.08 10.78
C ARG A 89 8.85 6.16 10.96
N GLY A 90 9.29 6.09 12.21
CA GLY A 90 10.71 5.96 12.51
C GLY A 90 11.26 4.70 11.85
N PRO A 91 12.60 4.56 11.78
CA PRO A 91 13.21 3.31 11.38
C PRO A 91 12.63 2.15 12.21
N ALA A 92 12.65 0.95 11.62
CA ALA A 92 12.21 -0.27 12.28
C ALA A 92 12.73 -0.31 13.73
N ARG A 93 11.89 -0.81 14.65
CA ARG A 93 12.23 -1.01 16.06
C ARG A 93 13.63 -1.64 16.10
N ILE A 94 14.62 -0.94 16.65
CA ILE A 94 16.06 -1.31 16.56
C ILE A 94 16.32 -2.69 17.17
N ASP A 95 15.39 -3.19 17.99
CA ASP A 95 15.49 -4.46 18.72
C ASP A 95 14.69 -5.63 18.09
N ALA A 96 14.03 -5.44 16.93
CA ALA A 96 13.25 -6.52 16.32
C ALA A 96 14.18 -7.51 15.62
N THR A 97 14.06 -8.80 15.96
CA THR A 97 14.85 -9.86 15.31
C THR A 97 14.40 -10.04 13.85
N PRO A 98 15.25 -10.60 12.97
CA PRO A 98 14.84 -10.98 11.61
C PRO A 98 13.58 -11.86 11.61
N TYR A 99 13.50 -12.82 12.52
CA TYR A 99 12.32 -13.67 12.69
C TYR A 99 11.04 -12.87 13.00
N GLU A 100 11.08 -11.96 13.98
CA GLU A 100 9.95 -11.10 14.30
C GLU A 100 9.56 -10.18 13.13
N THR A 101 10.56 -9.71 12.38
CA THR A 101 10.35 -8.85 11.22
C THR A 101 9.61 -9.58 10.10
N GLU A 102 9.98 -10.83 9.80
CA GLU A 102 9.28 -11.64 8.79
C GLU A 102 7.88 -12.03 9.24
N LEU A 103 7.70 -12.42 10.51
CA LEU A 103 6.37 -12.71 11.06
C LEU A 103 5.44 -11.49 10.99
N ALA A 104 5.94 -10.29 11.29
CA ALA A 104 5.18 -9.05 11.18
C ALA A 104 4.76 -8.73 9.74
N LEU A 105 5.36 -9.37 8.72
CA LEU A 105 5.05 -9.22 7.31
C LEU A 105 4.11 -10.31 6.75
N SER A 106 3.69 -11.27 7.56
CA SER A 106 2.69 -12.28 7.20
C SER A 106 1.43 -11.69 6.56
N LEU A 107 0.86 -12.39 5.59
CA LEU A 107 -0.37 -12.02 4.89
C LEU A 107 -1.56 -12.85 5.42
N PRO A 108 -2.80 -12.36 5.28
CA PRO A 108 -3.97 -13.08 5.77
C PRO A 108 -4.17 -14.38 4.98
N ILE A 109 -4.57 -15.42 5.69
CA ILE A 109 -4.84 -16.75 5.13
C ILE A 109 -6.34 -17.02 5.22
N SER A 110 -6.89 -17.65 4.20
CA SER A 110 -8.28 -18.10 4.18
C SER A 110 -8.33 -19.60 3.92
N SER A 111 -9.21 -20.30 4.64
CA SER A 111 -9.49 -21.72 4.42
C SER A 111 -10.74 -21.95 3.56
N ALA A 112 -11.21 -20.91 2.85
CA ALA A 112 -12.38 -21.01 1.99
C ALA A 112 -12.18 -22.02 0.85
N SER A 113 -13.22 -22.80 0.57
CA SER A 113 -13.28 -23.77 -0.51
C SER A 113 -13.38 -23.11 -1.89
N GLU A 114 -13.06 -23.85 -2.95
CA GLU A 114 -13.21 -23.39 -4.34
C GLU A 114 -14.64 -22.90 -4.64
N ASP A 115 -15.65 -23.60 -4.12
CA ASP A 115 -17.06 -23.24 -4.32
C ASP A 115 -17.41 -21.92 -3.63
N GLU A 116 -16.91 -21.69 -2.42
CA GLU A 116 -17.10 -20.42 -1.70
C GLU A 116 -16.40 -19.27 -2.43
N LEU A 117 -15.13 -19.46 -2.80
CA LEU A 117 -14.36 -18.45 -3.52
C LEU A 117 -15.00 -18.08 -4.86
N SER A 118 -15.64 -19.04 -5.54
CA SER A 118 -16.32 -18.80 -6.82
C SER A 118 -17.52 -17.86 -6.74
N ARG A 119 -18.09 -17.67 -5.54
CA ARG A 119 -19.26 -16.82 -5.28
C ARG A 119 -18.89 -15.39 -4.85
N ILE A 120 -17.63 -15.16 -4.51
CA ILE A 120 -17.16 -13.89 -3.96
C ILE A 120 -16.80 -12.93 -5.10
N ILE A 121 -17.26 -11.68 -4.98
CA ILE A 121 -16.97 -10.61 -5.95
C ILE A 121 -16.14 -9.55 -5.23
N LEU A 122 -14.88 -9.38 -5.65
CA LEU A 122 -13.97 -8.40 -5.08
C LEU A 122 -13.81 -7.18 -5.99
N LEU A 123 -13.80 -6.00 -5.38
CA LEU A 123 -13.49 -4.72 -6.00
C LEU A 123 -12.05 -4.33 -5.62
N THR A 124 -11.23 -4.04 -6.62
CA THR A 124 -9.85 -3.59 -6.42
C THR A 124 -9.30 -2.87 -7.64
N ASN A 125 -8.23 -2.10 -7.44
CA ASN A 125 -7.45 -1.53 -8.53
C ASN A 125 -6.55 -2.61 -9.16
N ARG A 126 -6.10 -2.37 -10.40
CA ARG A 126 -5.23 -3.31 -11.12
C ARG A 126 -3.87 -3.53 -10.44
N ALA A 127 -3.24 -2.48 -9.92
CA ALA A 127 -1.92 -2.59 -9.31
C ALA A 127 -1.89 -3.49 -8.05
N PRO A 128 -2.81 -3.32 -7.08
CA PRO A 128 -2.95 -4.26 -5.96
C PRO A 128 -3.24 -5.70 -6.37
N LEU A 129 -4.06 -5.90 -7.42
CA LEU A 129 -4.34 -7.24 -7.95
C LEU A 129 -3.07 -7.90 -8.51
N VAL A 130 -2.26 -7.18 -9.31
CA VAL A 130 -0.96 -7.67 -9.79
C VAL A 130 -0.02 -7.95 -8.61
N LEU A 131 -0.01 -7.07 -7.60
CA LEU A 131 0.86 -7.22 -6.43
C LEU A 131 0.55 -8.50 -5.66
N ALA A 132 -0.73 -8.74 -5.33
CA ALA A 132 -1.16 -9.96 -4.64
C ALA A 132 -0.82 -11.21 -5.46
N PHE A 133 -1.12 -11.17 -6.76
CA PHE A 133 -0.82 -12.27 -7.68
C PHE A 133 0.69 -12.59 -7.71
N ALA A 134 1.54 -11.58 -7.84
CA ALA A 134 2.99 -11.76 -7.90
C ALA A 134 3.57 -12.34 -6.61
N VAL A 135 3.09 -11.91 -5.43
CA VAL A 135 3.52 -12.48 -4.14
C VAL A 135 3.17 -13.97 -4.06
N CYS A 136 1.96 -14.35 -4.46
CA CYS A 136 1.53 -15.75 -4.49
C CYS A 136 2.36 -16.59 -5.47
N VAL A 137 2.62 -16.11 -6.68
CA VAL A 137 3.45 -16.85 -7.65
C VAL A 137 4.88 -17.05 -7.13
N LEU A 138 5.46 -16.00 -6.53
CA LEU A 138 6.81 -16.06 -5.95
C LEU A 138 6.95 -17.10 -4.82
N LYS A 139 5.86 -17.47 -4.13
CA LYS A 139 5.84 -18.61 -3.20
C LYS A 139 6.27 -19.92 -3.85
N TYR A 140 5.95 -20.12 -5.13
CA TYR A 140 6.21 -21.35 -5.86
C TYR A 140 7.45 -21.27 -6.73
N THR A 141 7.73 -20.10 -7.30
CA THR A 141 8.89 -19.90 -8.20
C THR A 141 10.16 -19.59 -7.43
N MET A 142 10.06 -18.96 -6.24
CA MET A 142 11.18 -18.60 -5.38
C MET A 142 10.87 -18.93 -3.91
N PRO A 143 10.56 -20.20 -3.57
CA PRO A 143 10.18 -20.61 -2.22
C PRO A 143 11.27 -20.38 -1.17
N GLU A 144 12.53 -20.27 -1.58
CA GLU A 144 13.67 -19.94 -0.71
C GLU A 144 13.65 -18.48 -0.21
N GLN A 145 12.89 -17.60 -0.87
CA GLN A 145 12.81 -16.19 -0.51
C GLN A 145 11.79 -15.98 0.62
N PRO A 146 12.16 -15.30 1.72
CA PRO A 146 11.21 -14.96 2.79
C PRO A 146 10.15 -13.97 2.30
N ILE A 147 9.06 -13.82 3.05
CA ILE A 147 7.93 -12.96 2.67
C ILE A 147 8.36 -11.50 2.40
N SER A 148 9.33 -10.97 3.16
CA SER A 148 9.90 -9.64 2.91
C SER A 148 10.49 -9.50 1.51
N SER A 149 11.18 -10.53 1.04
CA SER A 149 11.83 -10.53 -0.27
C SER A 149 10.78 -10.67 -1.36
N ARG A 150 9.81 -11.58 -1.20
CA ARG A 150 8.70 -11.77 -2.14
C ARG A 150 7.85 -10.51 -2.30
N LEU A 151 7.53 -9.81 -1.20
CA LEU A 151 6.81 -8.52 -1.23
C LEU A 151 7.60 -7.42 -1.96
N SER A 152 8.91 -7.34 -1.72
CA SER A 152 9.80 -6.38 -2.37
C SER A 152 9.88 -6.61 -3.88
N LEU A 153 10.11 -7.85 -4.30
CA LEU A 153 10.18 -8.24 -5.71
C LEU A 153 8.85 -8.03 -6.44
N ALA A 154 7.73 -8.42 -5.81
CA ALA A 154 6.40 -8.21 -6.38
C ALA A 154 6.11 -6.72 -6.60
N GLN A 155 6.48 -5.86 -5.65
CA GLN A 155 6.33 -4.41 -5.80
C GLN A 155 7.20 -3.86 -6.94
N ALA A 156 8.42 -4.38 -7.13
CA ALA A 156 9.28 -4.00 -8.24
C ALA A 156 8.63 -4.33 -9.60
N VAL A 157 8.03 -5.52 -9.73
CA VAL A 157 7.28 -5.93 -10.94
C VAL A 157 6.09 -5.02 -11.21
N VAL A 158 5.33 -4.67 -10.18
CA VAL A 158 4.18 -3.76 -10.31
C VAL A 158 4.64 -2.36 -10.76
N SER A 159 5.71 -1.85 -10.17
CA SER A 159 6.29 -0.56 -10.54
C SER A 159 6.75 -0.55 -12.01
N ALA A 160 7.52 -1.55 -12.44
CA ALA A 160 7.98 -1.69 -13.83
C ALA A 160 6.82 -1.78 -14.84
N ASN A 161 5.76 -2.54 -14.49
CA ASN A 161 4.56 -2.65 -15.31
C ASN A 161 3.76 -1.35 -15.39
N SER A 162 3.64 -0.62 -14.27
CA SER A 162 2.97 0.68 -14.21
C SER A 162 3.66 1.70 -15.12
N ARG A 163 4.99 1.81 -15.06
CA ARG A 163 5.77 2.71 -15.90
C ARG A 163 5.68 2.36 -17.38
N SER A 164 5.84 1.08 -17.72
CA SER A 164 5.67 0.60 -19.11
C SER A 164 4.30 1.03 -19.67
N LYS A 165 3.25 0.99 -18.83
CA LYS A 165 1.92 1.43 -19.22
C LYS A 165 1.80 2.96 -19.29
N ALA A 166 2.38 3.70 -18.36
CA ALA A 166 2.37 5.16 -18.36
C ALA A 166 3.06 5.74 -19.60
N ILE A 167 4.19 5.16 -20.02
CA ILE A 167 4.89 5.50 -21.26
C ILE A 167 4.02 5.17 -22.47
N SER A 168 3.43 3.97 -22.51
CA SER A 168 2.53 3.57 -23.60
C SER A 168 1.28 4.46 -23.73
N LEU A 169 0.84 5.09 -22.63
CA LEU A 169 -0.28 6.04 -22.61
C LEU A 169 0.17 7.49 -22.88
N GLY A 170 1.48 7.75 -23.03
CA GLY A 170 2.03 9.10 -23.21
C GLY A 170 1.92 9.99 -21.96
N ILE A 171 1.68 9.41 -20.79
CA ILE A 171 1.58 10.15 -19.51
C ILE A 171 2.99 10.46 -18.97
N GLU A 172 3.88 9.48 -19.06
CA GLU A 172 5.30 9.68 -18.77
C GLU A 172 6.05 9.90 -20.08
N THR A 173 6.68 11.07 -20.18
CA THR A 173 7.55 11.44 -21.31
C THR A 173 9.00 11.36 -20.85
N GLY A 174 9.76 10.39 -21.38
CA GLY A 174 11.19 10.26 -21.08
C GLY A 174 11.69 8.83 -21.14
N LYS A 175 13.00 8.67 -20.99
CA LYS A 175 13.63 7.36 -20.80
C LYS A 175 13.40 6.89 -19.36
N THR A 176 13.18 5.60 -19.17
CA THR A 176 13.14 5.02 -17.82
C THR A 176 14.52 5.11 -17.18
N ALA A 177 14.60 5.07 -15.85
CA ALA A 177 15.90 5.00 -15.17
C ALA A 177 16.76 3.85 -15.73
N GLU A 178 16.16 2.68 -16.00
CA GLU A 178 16.85 1.54 -16.63
C GLU A 178 17.44 1.87 -18.01
N GLN A 179 16.71 2.60 -18.86
CA GLN A 179 17.16 3.02 -20.19
C GLN A 179 18.25 4.11 -20.15
N GLU A 180 18.34 4.83 -19.04
CA GLU A 180 19.39 5.81 -18.76
C GLU A 180 20.63 5.18 -18.11
N GLY A 181 20.68 3.85 -17.99
CA GLY A 181 21.81 3.12 -17.40
C GLY A 181 21.75 3.01 -15.87
N TRP A 182 20.67 3.46 -15.23
CA TRP A 182 20.52 3.25 -13.79
C TRP A 182 20.32 1.76 -13.50
N GLY A 183 21.12 1.23 -12.58
CA GLY A 183 21.08 -0.18 -12.24
C GLY A 183 22.05 -1.06 -13.04
N GLU A 184 22.96 -0.46 -13.82
CA GLU A 184 24.15 -1.17 -14.32
C GLU A 184 24.98 -1.71 -13.15
N GLY A 185 25.50 -2.93 -13.30
CA GLY A 185 26.23 -3.64 -12.23
C GLY A 185 25.37 -4.32 -11.15
N HIS A 186 24.07 -4.01 -11.06
CA HIS A 186 23.18 -4.73 -10.16
C HIS A 186 22.82 -6.12 -10.71
N PRO A 187 22.76 -7.17 -9.86
CA PRO A 187 22.21 -8.46 -10.24
C PRO A 187 20.79 -8.31 -10.80
N VAL A 188 20.47 -9.12 -11.80
CA VAL A 188 19.17 -9.12 -12.47
C VAL A 188 18.53 -10.49 -12.28
N ILE A 189 17.25 -10.51 -11.91
CA ILE A 189 16.44 -11.72 -11.91
C ILE A 189 15.22 -11.51 -12.79
N LYS A 190 14.62 -12.61 -13.26
CA LYS A 190 13.38 -12.58 -14.03
C LYS A 190 12.21 -12.98 -13.14
N VAL A 191 11.19 -12.14 -13.05
CA VAL A 191 9.96 -12.38 -12.30
C VAL A 191 8.76 -12.00 -13.16
N LEU A 192 7.84 -12.93 -13.38
CA LEU A 192 6.65 -12.76 -14.24
C LEU A 192 7.00 -12.17 -15.61
N GLY A 193 8.07 -12.67 -16.22
CA GLY A 193 8.57 -12.18 -17.51
C GLY A 193 9.24 -10.80 -17.50
N ARG A 194 9.43 -10.17 -16.34
CA ARG A 194 10.13 -8.89 -16.19
C ARG A 194 11.52 -9.08 -15.59
N GLU A 195 12.49 -8.37 -16.14
CA GLU A 195 13.83 -8.25 -15.55
C GLU A 195 13.79 -7.22 -14.42
N ILE A 196 14.19 -7.64 -13.22
CA ILE A 196 14.18 -6.83 -12.01
C ILE A 196 15.61 -6.73 -11.48
N LYS A 197 16.07 -5.50 -11.26
CA LYS A 197 17.34 -5.24 -10.57
C LYS A 197 17.19 -5.51 -9.08
N VAL A 198 18.09 -6.30 -8.51
CA VAL A 198 18.00 -6.73 -7.12
C VAL A 198 19.25 -6.42 -6.31
N LEU A 199 19.07 -6.36 -5.00
CA LEU A 199 20.10 -6.28 -3.99
C LEU A 199 20.11 -7.56 -3.18
N LYS A 200 21.26 -8.25 -3.15
CA LYS A 200 21.46 -9.47 -2.34
C LYS A 200 21.71 -9.09 -0.88
N ARG A 201 21.00 -9.74 0.04
CA ARG A 201 21.11 -9.51 1.48
C ARG A 201 22.01 -10.58 2.12
N TRP A 202 23.30 -10.46 1.88
CA TRP A 202 24.29 -11.35 2.47
C TRP A 202 24.25 -11.26 4.01
N GLY A 203 24.25 -12.41 4.68
CA GLY A 203 24.20 -12.49 6.14
C GLY A 203 22.82 -12.27 6.76
N TYR A 204 21.76 -12.05 5.98
CA TYR A 204 20.40 -12.01 6.51
C TYR A 204 19.84 -13.42 6.66
N ASN A 205 19.59 -13.85 7.90
CA ASN A 205 18.90 -15.10 8.19
C ASN A 205 17.48 -14.83 8.70
N PRO A 206 16.41 -15.16 7.94
CA PRO A 206 15.01 -15.01 8.37
C PRO A 206 14.69 -15.71 9.68
N GLN A 207 15.41 -16.77 10.05
CA GLN A 207 15.16 -17.55 11.26
C GLN A 207 15.92 -17.03 12.49
N GLU A 208 16.78 -16.02 12.33
CA GLU A 208 17.54 -15.45 13.44
C GLU A 208 16.61 -14.85 14.49
N GLY A 209 16.80 -15.26 15.75
CA GLY A 209 15.95 -14.87 16.87
C GLY A 209 14.66 -15.67 17.02
N LYS A 210 14.50 -16.79 16.29
CA LYS A 210 13.40 -17.74 16.52
C LYS A 210 13.49 -18.33 17.94
N PRO A 211 12.41 -18.31 18.75
CA PRO A 211 12.39 -19.00 20.03
C PRO A 211 12.62 -20.50 19.84
N THR A 212 13.52 -21.09 20.62
CA THR A 212 13.68 -22.54 20.69
C THR A 212 12.51 -23.11 21.49
N GLU A 213 11.41 -23.45 20.82
CA GLU A 213 10.35 -24.26 21.43
C GLU A 213 10.83 -25.71 21.50
N GLU A 214 10.98 -26.25 22.71
CA GLU A 214 11.10 -27.70 22.89
C GLU A 214 9.82 -28.37 22.37
N PRO A 215 9.93 -29.48 21.60
CA PRO A 215 8.77 -30.08 20.96
C PRO A 215 7.90 -30.78 22.01
N SER A 216 6.80 -30.14 22.40
CA SER A 216 5.68 -30.83 23.03
C SER A 216 4.85 -31.52 21.93
N PRO A 217 4.70 -32.85 21.95
CA PRO A 217 4.12 -33.59 20.85
C PRO A 217 2.61 -33.69 21.05
N GLU A 218 1.82 -32.73 20.56
CA GLU A 218 0.39 -32.98 20.29
C GLU A 218 -0.24 -31.87 19.40
N GLN A 219 -0.50 -32.25 18.14
CA GLN A 219 -1.60 -31.76 17.29
C GLN A 219 -1.57 -30.31 16.73
N ALA A 220 -0.67 -30.02 15.78
CA ALA A 220 -0.91 -29.09 14.64
C ALA A 220 0.14 -29.21 13.50
N VAL A 221 0.77 -30.39 13.34
CA VAL A 221 2.12 -30.51 12.77
C VAL A 221 2.23 -30.24 11.25
N GLY A 222 1.13 -30.27 10.49
CA GLY A 222 1.18 -30.00 9.04
C GLY A 222 1.09 -28.51 8.68
N ASN A 223 0.12 -27.80 9.24
CA ASN A 223 -0.20 -26.44 8.81
C ASN A 223 0.79 -25.41 9.36
N ALA A 224 1.18 -25.49 10.65
CA ALA A 224 2.09 -24.51 11.25
C ALA A 224 3.50 -24.55 10.64
N ALA A 225 3.99 -25.74 10.30
CA ALA A 225 5.28 -25.91 9.60
C ALA A 225 5.22 -25.36 8.17
N ALA A 226 4.13 -25.62 7.43
CA ALA A 226 3.94 -25.07 6.09
C ALA A 226 3.79 -23.54 6.09
N LEU A 227 3.10 -22.98 7.08
CA LEU A 227 2.97 -21.53 7.30
C LEU A 227 4.32 -20.87 7.62
N SER A 228 5.11 -21.46 8.52
CA SER A 228 6.42 -20.92 8.89
C SER A 228 7.42 -21.00 7.73
N ALA A 229 7.41 -22.08 6.97
CA ALA A 229 8.22 -22.20 5.75
C ALA A 229 7.78 -21.22 4.66
N ASP A 230 6.49 -20.90 4.55
CA ASP A 230 6.03 -19.83 3.66
C ASP A 230 6.61 -18.48 4.11
N ILE A 231 6.42 -18.10 5.37
CA ILE A 231 6.86 -16.77 5.86
C ILE A 231 8.39 -16.61 5.80
N LEU A 232 9.15 -17.60 6.25
CA LEU A 232 10.61 -17.51 6.42
C LEU A 232 11.39 -17.93 5.17
N GLY A 233 10.73 -18.56 4.21
CA GLY A 233 11.38 -19.23 3.08
C GLY A 233 11.76 -20.68 3.43
N LYS A 234 11.79 -21.54 2.42
CA LYS A 234 12.26 -22.92 2.53
C LYS A 234 13.78 -22.97 2.54
N GLU A 235 14.36 -23.64 3.53
CA GLU A 235 15.77 -24.00 3.51
C GLU A 235 16.05 -25.00 2.38
N GLY A 236 17.18 -24.85 1.70
CA GLY A 236 17.62 -25.82 0.71
C GLY A 236 17.81 -27.19 1.36
N SER A 237 17.11 -28.21 0.87
CA SER A 237 17.22 -29.60 1.36
C SER A 237 18.53 -30.30 0.93
N ASP A 238 19.43 -29.60 0.26
CA ASP A 238 20.69 -30.14 -0.23
C ASP A 238 21.72 -29.02 -0.14
N GLY A 239 22.97 -29.34 0.21
CA GLY A 239 24.08 -28.40 0.46
C GLY A 239 24.53 -27.51 -0.71
N SER A 240 23.62 -27.13 -1.60
CA SER A 240 23.73 -26.03 -2.53
C SER A 240 23.64 -24.71 -1.77
N GLU A 241 24.65 -23.86 -1.92
CA GLU A 241 24.70 -22.48 -1.41
C GLU A 241 23.35 -21.79 -1.58
N THR A 242 22.63 -21.58 -0.47
CA THR A 242 21.32 -20.94 -0.50
C THR A 242 21.49 -19.51 -1.01
N SER A 243 20.83 -19.20 -2.14
CA SER A 243 20.89 -17.86 -2.69
C SER A 243 20.38 -16.86 -1.65
N PRO A 244 21.13 -15.80 -1.32
CA PRO A 244 20.75 -14.89 -0.25
C PRO A 244 19.40 -14.22 -0.55
N PRO A 245 18.63 -13.84 0.48
CA PRO A 245 17.39 -13.09 0.31
C PRO A 245 17.57 -11.82 -0.52
N LEU A 246 16.57 -11.48 -1.33
CA LEU A 246 16.66 -10.44 -2.36
C LEU A 246 15.72 -9.27 -2.08
N TRP A 247 16.17 -8.05 -2.37
CA TRP A 247 15.32 -6.87 -2.45
C TRP A 247 15.29 -6.30 -3.86
N GLY A 248 14.11 -5.88 -4.32
CA GLY A 248 13.99 -5.12 -5.55
C GLY A 248 14.53 -3.71 -5.35
N VAL A 249 15.41 -3.26 -6.25
CA VAL A 249 15.99 -1.91 -6.22
C VAL A 249 15.03 -0.93 -6.88
N ASP A 250 14.74 0.18 -6.20
CA ASP A 250 13.94 1.26 -6.77
C ASP A 250 14.84 2.25 -7.52
N LEU A 251 15.03 1.97 -8.81
CA LEU A 251 15.89 2.77 -9.69
C LEU A 251 15.38 4.20 -9.90
N GLU A 252 14.07 4.42 -9.77
CA GLU A 252 13.48 5.75 -9.91
C GLU A 252 13.75 6.59 -8.67
N ALA A 253 13.58 5.99 -7.49
CA ALA A 253 13.99 6.63 -6.25
C ALA A 253 15.51 6.89 -6.25
N LEU A 254 16.32 5.96 -6.75
CA LEU A 254 17.78 6.14 -6.88
C LEU A 254 18.14 7.30 -7.82
N ARG A 255 17.52 7.35 -9.00
CA ARG A 255 17.67 8.46 -9.95
C ARG A 255 17.27 9.80 -9.33
N SER A 256 16.13 9.84 -8.65
CA SER A 256 15.63 11.07 -8.03
C SER A 256 16.55 11.57 -6.91
N ALA A 257 17.13 10.66 -6.11
CA ALA A 257 18.01 10.99 -5.00
C ALA A 257 19.37 11.56 -5.47
N GLN A 258 19.89 11.11 -6.61
CA GLN A 258 21.10 11.68 -7.21
C GLN A 258 20.83 12.95 -8.02
N GLY A 259 19.63 13.11 -8.59
CA GLY A 259 19.24 14.32 -9.33
C GLY A 259 18.96 15.54 -8.46
N SER A 260 18.60 15.34 -7.19
CA SER A 260 18.55 16.40 -6.18
C SER A 260 19.97 16.66 -5.65
N GLY A 261 20.54 17.83 -5.92
CA GLY A 261 21.86 18.24 -5.43
C GLY A 261 22.05 18.05 -3.92
N PRO A 262 23.29 18.12 -3.40
CA PRO A 262 23.64 17.67 -2.05
C PRO A 262 22.81 18.41 -1.00
N SER A 263 21.76 17.76 -0.50
CA SER A 263 20.98 18.25 0.63
C SER A 263 21.71 17.91 1.92
N PRO A 264 21.88 18.85 2.86
CA PRO A 264 22.69 18.63 4.04
C PRO A 264 21.97 17.64 4.98
N ALA A 265 22.65 16.53 5.24
CA ALA A 265 22.49 15.68 6.42
C ALA A 265 21.08 15.15 6.74
N THR A 266 20.72 14.01 6.14
CA THR A 266 20.12 12.94 6.95
C THR A 266 21.23 11.94 7.26
N LYS A 267 21.84 12.09 8.44
CA LYS A 267 22.79 11.14 9.01
C LYS A 267 22.11 9.77 9.14
N GLY A 268 22.69 8.72 8.55
CA GLY A 268 22.53 7.37 9.10
C GLY A 268 22.39 6.16 8.16
N SER A 269 22.07 6.29 6.86
CA SER A 269 22.13 5.12 5.97
C SER A 269 22.43 5.51 4.52
N THR A 270 23.61 5.11 4.06
CA THR A 270 24.00 5.04 2.64
C THR A 270 23.28 3.88 1.93
N SER A 271 21.99 3.69 2.22
CA SER A 271 21.21 2.54 1.76
C SER A 271 20.61 2.85 0.40
N LEU A 272 21.00 2.06 -0.60
CA LEU A 272 20.38 2.04 -1.93
C LEU A 272 18.84 2.00 -1.78
N PRO A 273 18.08 2.81 -2.53
CA PRO A 273 16.62 2.77 -2.48
C PRO A 273 16.08 1.41 -2.92
N ILE A 274 15.19 0.84 -2.10
CA ILE A 274 14.56 -0.45 -2.34
C ILE A 274 13.04 -0.33 -2.29
N PHE A 275 12.36 -1.27 -2.93
CA PHE A 275 10.94 -1.47 -2.72
C PHE A 275 10.69 -2.09 -1.34
N THR A 276 10.21 -1.29 -0.38
CA THR A 276 10.06 -1.75 1.00
C THR A 276 8.88 -2.71 1.17
N PRO A 277 9.06 -3.87 1.84
CA PRO A 277 7.99 -4.85 2.01
C PRO A 277 6.80 -4.31 2.82
N ASN A 278 7.04 -3.45 3.81
CA ASN A 278 5.97 -2.83 4.59
C ASN A 278 5.06 -1.93 3.75
N SER A 279 5.59 -1.27 2.72
CA SER A 279 4.78 -0.45 1.81
C SER A 279 3.87 -1.34 0.95
N ALA A 280 4.41 -2.42 0.40
CA ALA A 280 3.67 -3.42 -0.36
C ALA A 280 2.55 -4.07 0.48
N LYS A 281 2.88 -4.56 1.69
CA LYS A 281 1.89 -5.10 2.64
C LYS A 281 0.80 -4.08 2.96
N SER A 282 1.19 -2.85 3.33
CA SER A 282 0.22 -1.80 3.66
C SER A 282 -0.69 -1.45 2.47
N TYR A 283 -0.18 -1.55 1.24
CA TYR A 283 -0.98 -1.33 0.04
C TYR A 283 -2.02 -2.43 -0.16
N LEU A 284 -1.62 -3.71 -0.02
CA LEU A 284 -2.54 -4.84 -0.11
C LEU A 284 -3.69 -4.74 0.91
N TYR A 285 -3.38 -4.49 2.18
CA TYR A 285 -4.38 -4.39 3.27
C TYR A 285 -5.43 -3.28 3.06
N ARG A 286 -5.18 -2.31 2.18
CA ARG A 286 -6.07 -1.18 1.97
C ARG A 286 -6.91 -1.29 0.68
N SER A 287 -6.62 -2.27 -0.16
CA SER A 287 -6.98 -2.22 -1.59
C SER A 287 -8.10 -3.14 -2.05
N PHE A 288 -8.64 -4.02 -1.20
CA PHE A 288 -9.65 -5.01 -1.59
C PHE A 288 -10.92 -4.82 -0.78
N THR A 289 -12.07 -4.74 -1.43
CA THR A 289 -13.38 -4.67 -0.77
C THR A 289 -14.34 -5.63 -1.45
N GLU A 290 -15.29 -6.20 -0.71
CA GLU A 290 -16.33 -7.04 -1.29
C GLU A 290 -17.40 -6.19 -1.98
N ALA A 291 -17.87 -6.63 -3.14
CA ALA A 291 -19.04 -6.00 -3.76
C ALA A 291 -20.27 -6.35 -2.94
N ALA A 292 -21.09 -5.35 -2.60
CA ALA A 292 -22.37 -5.61 -1.95
C ALA A 292 -23.24 -6.46 -2.89
N THR A 293 -23.56 -7.68 -2.47
CA THR A 293 -24.57 -8.51 -3.12
C THR A 293 -25.94 -7.96 -2.73
N GLU A 294 -26.71 -7.46 -3.71
CA GLU A 294 -28.11 -7.04 -3.52
C GLU A 294 -29.06 -8.24 -3.34
N THR A 295 -28.70 -9.22 -2.53
CA THR A 295 -29.48 -10.44 -2.37
C THR A 295 -29.86 -10.69 -0.91
N THR A 296 -30.83 -9.89 -0.46
CA THR A 296 -31.98 -10.40 0.30
C THR A 296 -33.16 -9.44 0.09
N GLU A 297 -34.00 -9.77 -0.88
CA GLU A 297 -35.39 -9.31 -0.97
C GLU A 297 -36.17 -9.83 0.24
N THR A 298 -36.00 -9.21 1.40
CA THR A 298 -36.98 -9.13 2.50
C THR A 298 -36.44 -8.16 3.53
N ASP A 299 -36.65 -6.86 3.29
CA ASP A 299 -37.04 -5.93 4.34
C ASP A 299 -37.47 -4.61 3.69
N ILE A 300 -38.76 -4.58 3.35
CA ILE A 300 -39.46 -3.33 3.10
C ILE A 300 -39.48 -2.57 4.43
N GLY A 301 -38.65 -1.53 4.52
CA GLY A 301 -38.77 -0.51 5.55
C GLY A 301 -37.61 -0.48 6.53
N SER A 302 -36.85 0.63 6.48
CA SER A 302 -35.79 1.01 7.43
C SER A 302 -34.49 0.19 7.37
N SER A 303 -33.50 0.70 6.65
CA SER A 303 -32.30 1.17 7.36
C SER A 303 -31.42 2.05 6.47
N LYS A 304 -31.09 3.23 6.99
CA LYS A 304 -29.85 3.95 6.64
C LYS A 304 -28.73 2.92 6.65
N THR A 305 -28.01 2.77 5.55
CA THR A 305 -26.78 1.99 5.48
C THR A 305 -25.94 2.31 6.71
N LYS A 306 -25.91 1.39 7.68
CA LYS A 306 -25.20 1.60 8.95
C LYS A 306 -23.75 1.83 8.59
N ARG A 307 -23.26 3.06 8.75
CA ARG A 307 -21.87 3.45 8.44
C ARG A 307 -20.96 2.45 9.15
N ARG A 308 -20.36 1.52 8.39
CA ARG A 308 -19.44 0.52 8.95
C ARG A 308 -18.31 1.27 9.64
N SER A 309 -17.95 0.83 10.84
CA SER A 309 -16.85 1.46 11.57
C SER A 309 -15.53 1.25 10.81
N ALA A 310 -14.54 2.13 11.01
CA ALA A 310 -13.24 2.01 10.37
C ALA A 310 -12.58 0.64 10.63
N LYS A 311 -12.73 0.11 11.86
CA LYS A 311 -12.23 -1.23 12.23
C LYS A 311 -12.92 -2.34 11.46
N GLN A 312 -14.24 -2.25 11.26
CA GLN A 312 -14.99 -3.24 10.47
C GLN A 312 -14.54 -3.23 9.00
N LEU A 313 -14.29 -2.05 8.44
CA LEU A 313 -13.77 -1.93 7.09
C LEU A 313 -12.36 -2.52 6.97
N GLU A 314 -11.49 -2.31 7.96
CA GLU A 314 -10.14 -2.90 7.96
C GLU A 314 -10.19 -4.43 8.00
N VAL A 315 -11.04 -5.01 8.86
CA VAL A 315 -11.24 -6.47 8.93
C VAL A 315 -11.80 -7.01 7.62
N GLU A 316 -12.81 -6.35 7.05
CA GLU A 316 -13.38 -6.75 5.76
C GLU A 316 -12.33 -6.76 4.64
N LYS A 317 -11.48 -5.73 4.58
CA LYS A 317 -10.39 -5.65 3.59
C LYS A 317 -9.38 -6.78 3.76
N GLU A 318 -9.04 -7.11 5.00
CA GLU A 318 -8.15 -8.22 5.32
C GLU A 318 -8.75 -9.58 4.93
N THR A 319 -10.04 -9.81 5.23
CA THR A 319 -10.75 -11.02 4.81
C THR A 319 -10.82 -11.14 3.28
N CYS A 320 -11.15 -10.05 2.58
CA CYS A 320 -11.16 -9.99 1.11
C CYS A 320 -9.79 -10.34 0.50
N LEU A 321 -8.71 -9.79 1.08
CA LEU A 321 -7.36 -10.12 0.68
C LEU A 321 -7.08 -11.62 0.88
N GLY A 322 -7.47 -12.18 2.02
CA GLY A 322 -7.31 -13.62 2.30
C GLY A 322 -8.00 -14.51 1.26
N PHE A 323 -9.22 -14.17 0.83
CA PHE A 323 -9.92 -14.90 -0.23
C PHE A 323 -9.18 -14.86 -1.57
N LEU A 324 -8.70 -13.68 -1.97
CA LEU A 324 -7.95 -13.55 -3.21
C LEU A 324 -6.64 -14.35 -3.17
N LEU A 325 -5.88 -14.25 -2.08
CA LEU A 325 -4.62 -14.97 -1.92
C LEU A 325 -4.86 -16.48 -1.97
N GLN A 326 -5.90 -16.99 -1.30
CA GLN A 326 -6.26 -18.40 -1.34
C GLN A 326 -6.64 -18.87 -2.75
N ALA A 327 -7.43 -18.08 -3.49
CA ALA A 327 -7.81 -18.42 -4.86
C ALA A 327 -6.60 -18.53 -5.80
N VAL A 328 -5.64 -17.60 -5.69
CA VAL A 328 -4.40 -17.65 -6.48
C VAL A 328 -3.50 -18.80 -6.02
N ASP A 329 -3.44 -19.06 -4.71
CA ASP A 329 -2.64 -20.15 -4.15
C ASP A 329 -3.11 -21.50 -4.70
N LEU A 330 -4.42 -21.79 -4.70
CA LEU A 330 -4.99 -23.02 -5.26
C LEU A 330 -4.61 -23.22 -6.74
N VAL A 331 -4.67 -22.15 -7.53
CA VAL A 331 -4.25 -22.19 -8.94
C VAL A 331 -2.77 -22.54 -9.07
N CYS A 332 -1.89 -21.89 -8.30
CA CYS A 332 -0.47 -22.19 -8.32
C CYS A 332 -0.15 -23.61 -7.79
N GLN A 333 -0.84 -24.07 -6.74
CA GLN A 333 -0.71 -25.44 -6.23
C GLN A 333 -1.03 -26.48 -7.30
N SER A 334 -2.08 -26.25 -8.11
CA SER A 334 -2.45 -27.16 -9.20
C SER A 334 -1.37 -27.31 -10.28
N TRP A 335 -0.47 -26.32 -10.39
CA TRP A 335 0.63 -26.33 -11.37
C TRP A 335 1.97 -26.78 -10.77
N ALA A 336 2.17 -26.57 -9.47
CA ALA A 336 3.46 -26.78 -8.80
C ALA A 336 3.97 -28.23 -8.86
N SER A 337 3.08 -29.22 -8.99
CA SER A 337 3.46 -30.64 -9.11
C SER A 337 3.89 -31.05 -10.51
N THR A 338 3.60 -30.25 -11.54
CA THR A 338 3.79 -30.63 -12.96
C THR A 338 4.74 -29.70 -13.72
N LEU A 339 4.93 -28.46 -13.25
CA LEU A 339 5.75 -27.45 -13.93
C LEU A 339 7.02 -27.16 -13.15
N SER A 340 8.12 -26.86 -13.87
CA SER A 340 9.31 -26.27 -13.25
C SER A 340 8.99 -24.84 -12.74
N LYS A 341 9.85 -24.30 -11.88
CA LYS A 341 9.71 -22.91 -11.36
C LYS A 341 9.61 -21.88 -12.50
N GLU A 342 10.40 -22.04 -13.56
CA GLU A 342 10.45 -21.12 -14.70
C GLU A 342 9.24 -21.28 -15.64
N GLU A 343 8.74 -22.49 -15.82
CA GLU A 343 7.51 -22.74 -16.59
C GLU A 343 6.28 -22.23 -15.83
N LEU A 344 6.26 -22.43 -14.50
CA LEU A 344 5.22 -21.89 -13.63
C LEU A 344 5.17 -20.37 -13.71
N ASP A 345 6.31 -19.68 -13.61
CA ASP A 345 6.39 -18.20 -13.74
C ASP A 345 5.78 -17.71 -15.07
N ARG A 346 6.18 -18.33 -16.19
CA ARG A 346 5.69 -17.98 -17.53
C ARG A 346 4.20 -18.26 -17.68
N ARG A 347 3.75 -19.46 -17.30
CA ARG A 347 2.34 -19.86 -17.40
C ARG A 347 1.46 -19.00 -16.51
N ALA A 348 1.89 -18.72 -15.28
CA ALA A 348 1.16 -17.90 -14.34
C ALA A 348 0.96 -16.49 -14.89
N TRP A 349 2.03 -15.87 -15.42
CA TRP A 349 1.90 -14.55 -16.04
C TRP A 349 0.97 -14.55 -17.25
N ALA A 350 1.11 -15.52 -18.17
CA ALA A 350 0.24 -15.64 -19.33
C ALA A 350 -1.23 -15.85 -18.95
N TRP A 351 -1.49 -16.69 -17.93
CA TRP A 351 -2.82 -16.89 -17.37
C TRP A 351 -3.38 -15.58 -16.79
N TYR A 352 -2.60 -14.86 -15.97
CA TYR A 352 -3.02 -13.58 -15.40
C TYR A 352 -3.40 -12.57 -16.48
N LEU A 353 -2.58 -12.43 -17.53
CA LEU A 353 -2.87 -11.53 -18.64
C LEU A 353 -4.22 -11.84 -19.32
N ARG A 354 -4.60 -13.12 -19.37
CA ARG A 354 -5.81 -13.63 -20.02
C ARG A 354 -7.06 -13.52 -19.15
N VAL A 355 -6.95 -13.77 -17.85
CA VAL A 355 -8.12 -13.83 -16.94
C VAL A 355 -8.37 -12.54 -16.18
N ARG A 356 -7.38 -11.64 -16.11
CA ARG A 356 -7.57 -10.38 -15.38
C ARG A 356 -8.72 -9.58 -16.01
N PRO A 357 -9.55 -8.94 -15.19
CA PRO A 357 -10.62 -8.08 -15.70
C PRO A 357 -10.07 -6.85 -16.44
N ASP A 358 -10.85 -6.34 -17.39
CA ASP A 358 -10.60 -5.04 -18.00
C ASP A 358 -10.80 -3.90 -17.00
N VAL A 359 -10.01 -2.82 -17.17
CA VAL A 359 -10.14 -1.62 -16.34
C VAL A 359 -11.33 -0.82 -16.85
N ARG A 360 -12.39 -0.74 -16.05
CA ARG A 360 -13.52 0.15 -16.36
C ARG A 360 -13.12 1.60 -16.10
N SER A 361 -13.47 2.49 -17.02
CA SER A 361 -13.33 3.93 -16.78
C SER A 361 -14.32 4.37 -15.68
N ASN A 362 -13.99 5.41 -14.92
CA ASN A 362 -14.88 5.94 -13.87
C ASN A 362 -16.28 6.31 -14.38
N ALA A 363 -16.39 6.72 -15.65
CA ALA A 363 -17.66 7.00 -16.30
C ALA A 363 -18.57 5.74 -16.41
N GLN A 364 -17.97 4.57 -16.65
CA GLN A 364 -18.69 3.29 -16.75
C GLN A 364 -18.99 2.69 -15.37
N ALA A 365 -18.11 2.89 -14.39
CA ALA A 365 -18.33 2.43 -13.01
C ALA A 365 -19.55 3.11 -12.36
N LEU A 366 -19.73 4.43 -12.59
CA LEU A 366 -20.89 5.18 -12.11
C LEU A 366 -22.20 4.78 -12.81
N ALA A 367 -22.16 4.47 -14.10
CA ALA A 367 -23.34 4.08 -14.86
C ALA A 367 -23.92 2.71 -14.44
N THR A 368 -23.14 1.89 -13.73
CA THR A 368 -23.59 0.56 -13.27
C THR A 368 -24.23 0.61 -11.87
N LEU A 369 -24.21 1.77 -11.18
CA LEU A 369 -24.70 1.91 -9.79
C LEU A 369 -26.04 2.65 -9.62
N HIS A 370 -26.64 3.24 -10.66
CA HIS A 370 -28.08 3.61 -10.74
C HIS A 370 -28.37 4.42 -12.03
N PRO A 371 -29.55 4.27 -12.67
CA PRO A 371 -30.04 5.22 -13.66
C PRO A 371 -31.15 6.10 -13.05
N HIS A 372 -30.84 6.97 -12.09
CA HIS A 372 -31.65 8.19 -11.87
C HIS A 372 -30.96 9.16 -10.92
N GLU A 373 -30.76 10.38 -11.42
CA GLU A 373 -30.57 11.68 -10.76
C GLU A 373 -29.32 12.47 -11.18
N GLY A 374 -29.58 13.74 -11.48
CA GLY A 374 -28.72 14.68 -12.19
C GLY A 374 -27.53 15.27 -11.40
N PRO A 375 -26.87 16.29 -11.96
CA PRO A 375 -25.42 16.44 -11.85
C PRO A 375 -25.00 17.15 -10.56
N GLN A 376 -24.23 16.45 -9.72
CA GLN A 376 -23.40 17.11 -8.71
C GLN A 376 -21.97 17.25 -9.24
N LYS A 377 -21.54 18.50 -9.36
CA LYS A 377 -20.20 18.91 -9.77
C LYS A 377 -19.16 18.35 -8.81
N LEU A 378 -18.22 17.55 -9.31
CA LEU A 378 -16.99 17.16 -8.62
C LEU A 378 -15.78 17.62 -9.44
N PHE A 379 -14.93 18.42 -8.78
CA PHE A 379 -13.61 18.85 -9.27
C PHE A 379 -12.59 17.69 -9.20
N PRO A 380 -11.47 17.78 -9.97
CA PRO A 380 -10.77 16.62 -10.48
C PRO A 380 -9.52 16.20 -9.68
N ILE A 381 -8.98 15.04 -10.09
CA ILE A 381 -7.62 14.50 -9.88
C ILE A 381 -7.50 13.46 -8.75
N GLY A 382 -7.27 12.20 -9.16
CA GLY A 382 -6.73 11.16 -8.27
C GLY A 382 -7.15 9.73 -8.62
N TRP A 383 -6.59 9.15 -9.69
CA TRP A 383 -6.43 7.69 -9.93
C TRP A 383 -7.29 6.72 -9.10
N GLU A 384 -8.54 6.56 -9.49
CA GLU A 384 -9.38 5.44 -9.06
C GLU A 384 -10.04 4.86 -10.32
N SER A 385 -10.13 3.55 -10.42
CA SER A 385 -10.89 2.87 -11.47
C SER A 385 -11.42 1.56 -10.90
N THR A 386 -12.69 1.58 -10.52
CA THR A 386 -13.42 0.46 -9.90
C THR A 386 -13.70 -0.63 -10.94
N ILE A 387 -13.35 -1.88 -10.62
CA ILE A 387 -13.54 -3.06 -11.48
C ILE A 387 -14.68 -3.92 -10.92
N GLN A 388 -15.57 -4.42 -11.79
CA GLN A 388 -16.58 -5.43 -11.45
C GLN A 388 -16.20 -6.75 -12.14
N THR A 389 -16.11 -7.84 -11.39
CA THR A 389 -15.82 -9.18 -11.92
C THR A 389 -17.11 -9.90 -12.28
N SER A 390 -17.17 -10.47 -13.49
CA SER A 390 -18.26 -11.37 -13.89
C SER A 390 -17.72 -12.60 -14.64
N LYS A 391 -17.99 -13.76 -14.06
CA LYS A 391 -18.19 -15.09 -14.68
C LYS A 391 -17.08 -15.81 -15.47
N CYS A 392 -15.82 -15.37 -15.50
CA CYS A 392 -14.81 -16.08 -16.32
C CYS A 392 -14.00 -17.19 -15.61
N LEU A 393 -14.03 -17.29 -14.27
CA LEU A 393 -13.21 -18.24 -13.51
C LEU A 393 -13.70 -19.70 -13.56
N ASN A 394 -14.98 -19.95 -13.90
CA ASN A 394 -15.61 -21.27 -13.69
C ASN A 394 -15.55 -22.23 -14.90
N MET A 395 -15.25 -21.73 -16.11
CA MET A 395 -15.26 -22.57 -17.33
C MET A 395 -13.93 -23.28 -17.61
N ASP A 396 -12.79 -22.70 -17.24
CA ASP A 396 -11.48 -23.22 -17.66
C ASP A 396 -11.04 -24.44 -16.82
N SER A 397 -11.34 -24.46 -15.51
CA SER A 397 -11.00 -25.58 -14.61
C SER A 397 -11.79 -26.85 -14.93
N ARG A 398 -13.09 -26.74 -15.29
CA ARG A 398 -13.91 -27.90 -15.69
C ARG A 398 -13.53 -28.46 -17.05
N CYS A 399 -13.10 -27.61 -17.99
CA CYS A 399 -12.65 -28.08 -19.31
C CYS A 399 -11.30 -28.80 -19.24
N GLN A 400 -10.40 -28.41 -18.33
CA GLN A 400 -9.10 -29.08 -18.18
C GLN A 400 -9.18 -30.39 -17.38
N ALA A 401 -10.04 -30.46 -16.36
CA ALA A 401 -10.30 -31.72 -15.64
C ALA A 401 -10.96 -32.78 -16.55
N LYS A 402 -11.86 -32.39 -17.46
CA LYS A 402 -12.43 -33.30 -18.47
C LYS A 402 -11.40 -33.78 -19.49
N ARG A 403 -10.49 -32.91 -19.96
CA ARG A 403 -9.43 -33.31 -20.89
C ARG A 403 -8.38 -34.22 -20.27
N ALA A 404 -8.08 -34.06 -18.98
CA ALA A 404 -7.17 -34.97 -18.27
C ALA A 404 -7.79 -36.36 -18.05
N ALA A 405 -9.12 -36.44 -17.83
CA ALA A 405 -9.84 -37.71 -17.72
C ALA A 405 -9.98 -38.45 -19.06
N GLU A 406 -10.13 -37.74 -20.18
CA GLU A 406 -10.23 -38.33 -21.52
C GLU A 406 -8.88 -38.80 -22.10
N ALA A 407 -7.75 -38.27 -21.59
CA ALA A 407 -6.41 -38.67 -22.04
C ALA A 407 -5.83 -39.92 -21.33
N GLY A 408 -6.57 -40.49 -20.35
CA GLY A 408 -6.10 -41.57 -19.49
C GLY A 408 -6.56 -42.99 -19.84
N VAL A 409 -7.25 -43.21 -20.96
CA VAL A 409 -7.79 -44.54 -21.31
C VAL A 409 -7.31 -44.99 -22.70
N ILE A 410 -6.05 -45.43 -22.80
CA ILE A 410 -5.65 -46.50 -23.73
C ILE A 410 -4.48 -47.27 -23.09
N LEU A 411 -4.78 -48.37 -22.40
CA LEU A 411 -3.82 -49.46 -22.19
C LEU A 411 -3.92 -50.40 -23.40
N PRO A 412 -2.83 -50.71 -24.12
CA PRO A 412 -2.80 -51.90 -24.95
C PRO A 412 -2.36 -53.09 -24.10
N SER A 413 -3.34 -53.93 -23.78
CA SER A 413 -3.09 -55.34 -23.47
C SER A 413 -2.56 -56.02 -24.74
N TYR A 414 -1.36 -56.61 -24.68
CA TYR A 414 -0.97 -57.68 -25.59
C TYR A 414 -0.22 -58.77 -24.82
N ARG A 415 -0.64 -60.00 -25.13
CA ARG A 415 -0.17 -61.29 -24.63
C ARG A 415 1.33 -61.50 -24.74
#